data_AF-A0A5D3K4G2-F1
#
_entry.id   AF-A0A5D3K4G2-F1
#
_cell.length_a   1.000
_cell.length_b   1.000
_cell.length_c   1.000
_cell.angle_alpha   90.00
_cell.angle_beta   90.00
_cell.angle_gamma   90.00
#
_symmetry.space_group_name_H-M   'P 1'
#
loop_
_entity.id
_entity.type
_entity.pdbx_description
1 polymer ?
#
loop_
_entity_poly.entity_id
_entity_poly.type
_entity_poly.pdbx_seq_one_letter_code
_entity_poly.pdbx_strand_id
1 'polypeptide(L)'
;MPGLADCLSFLRLLIARGDPKGIPLAMSAIDDYVAMAPVSARSRGLRVLRQDAIELHVTSVGVQRSFAETVDAYIERKLAEE
;
A
#
# COMPACT_ATOMS: atom_id res chain seq x y z
N MET A 1 0.07 1.44 16.15
CA MET A 1 1.02 0.45 15.60
C MET A 1 2.17 1.24 15.00
N PRO A 2 3.40 1.07 15.49
CA PRO A 2 4.56 1.72 14.87
C PRO A 2 4.67 1.24 13.41
N GLY A 3 4.96 2.15 12.48
CA GLY A 3 5.18 1.85 11.05
C GLY A 3 3.94 1.88 10.14
N LEU A 4 2.72 1.61 10.64
CA LEU A 4 1.52 1.60 9.78
C LEU A 4 1.18 3.01 9.25
N ALA A 5 1.19 4.03 10.12
CA ALA A 5 0.87 5.40 9.74
C ALA A 5 1.91 5.99 8.77
N ASP A 6 3.18 5.62 8.95
CA ASP A 6 4.29 6.04 8.10
C ASP A 6 4.20 5.39 6.72
N CYS A 7 3.98 4.06 6.68
CA CYS A 7 3.76 3.31 5.44
C CYS A 7 2.57 3.88 4.67
N LEU A 8 1.46 4.14 5.36
CA LEU A 8 0.25 4.71 4.77
C LEU A 8 0.50 6.11 4.19
N SER A 9 1.15 7.00 4.95
CA SER A 9 1.48 8.35 4.47
C SER A 9 2.42 8.33 3.28
N PHE A 10 3.39 7.40 3.27
CA PHE A 10 4.32 7.22 2.17
C PHE A 10 3.62 6.67 0.91
N LEU A 11 2.74 5.69 1.04
CA LEU A 11 1.94 5.16 -0.07
C LEU A 11 1.04 6.24 -0.68
N ARG A 12 0.37 7.05 0.14
CA ARG A 12 -0.42 8.21 -0.34
C ARG A 12 0.43 9.15 -1.19
N LEU A 13 1.64 9.46 -0.72
CA LEU A 13 2.56 10.35 -1.44
C LEU A 13 3.00 9.75 -2.79
N LEU A 14 3.33 8.46 -2.83
CA LEU A 14 3.75 7.77 -4.06
C LEU A 14 2.61 7.67 -5.07
N ILE A 15 1.40 7.30 -4.61
CA ILE A 15 0.21 7.21 -5.45
C ILE A 15 -0.16 8.58 -6.02
N ALA A 16 -0.14 9.63 -5.19
CA ALA A 16 -0.41 10.99 -5.64
C ALA A 16 0.61 11.48 -6.68
N ARG A 17 1.88 11.06 -6.56
CA ARG A 17 2.91 11.36 -7.55
C ARG A 17 2.69 10.62 -8.87
N GLY A 18 2.14 9.39 -8.82
CA GLY A 18 1.83 8.58 -10.00
C GLY A 18 3.04 8.25 -10.86
N ASP A 19 4.26 8.25 -10.30
CA ASP A 19 5.49 7.90 -11.03
C ASP A 19 5.68 6.38 -10.98
N PRO A 20 5.65 5.65 -12.11
CA PRO A 20 5.84 4.19 -12.12
C PRO A 20 7.13 3.72 -11.46
N LYS A 21 8.18 4.56 -11.42
CA LYS A 21 9.43 4.25 -10.70
C LYS A 21 9.26 4.17 -9.19
N GLY A 22 8.15 4.68 -8.66
CA GLY A 22 7.76 4.58 -7.25
C GLY A 22 7.10 3.25 -6.88
N ILE A 23 6.68 2.42 -7.85
CA ILE A 23 6.00 1.14 -7.57
C ILE A 23 6.88 0.20 -6.72
N PRO A 24 8.17 -0.01 -7.06
CA PRO A 24 9.05 -0.84 -6.22
C PRO A 24 9.22 -0.28 -4.79
N LEU A 25 9.22 1.05 -4.63
CA LEU A 25 9.31 1.69 -3.32
C LEU A 25 8.04 1.46 -2.49
N ALA A 26 6.87 1.52 -3.12
CA ALA A 26 5.60 1.21 -2.47
C ALA A 26 5.55 -0.26 -2.00
N MET A 27 5.97 -1.19 -2.85
CA MET A 27 6.05 -2.62 -2.52
C MET A 27 7.02 -2.88 -1.35
N SER A 28 8.21 -2.29 -1.41
CA SER A 28 9.20 -2.40 -0.32
C SER A 28 8.67 -1.85 1.00
N ALA A 29 7.97 -0.72 0.99
CA ALA A 29 7.38 -0.15 2.21
C ALA A 29 6.28 -1.05 2.80
N ILE A 30 5.53 -1.77 1.96
CA ILE A 30 4.55 -2.78 2.40
C ILE A 30 5.26 -4.00 2.99
N ASP A 31 6.34 -4.48 2.35
CA ASP A 31 7.15 -5.59 2.87
C ASP A 31 7.78 -5.25 4.22
N ASP A 32 8.34 -4.05 4.36
CA ASP A 32 8.93 -3.55 5.60
C ASP A 32 7.87 -3.47 6.71
N TYR A 33 6.67 -2.98 6.40
CA TYR A 33 5.54 -2.99 7.32
C TYR A 33 5.21 -4.40 7.79
N VAL A 34 5.08 -5.37 6.87
CA VAL A 34 4.77 -6.77 7.19
C VAL A 34 5.88 -7.39 8.05
N ALA A 35 7.15 -7.15 7.72
CA ALA A 35 8.29 -7.67 8.46
C ALA A 35 8.33 -7.16 9.91
N MET A 36 8.01 -5.87 10.12
CA MET A 36 8.02 -5.25 11.44
C MET A 36 6.74 -5.49 12.26
N ALA A 37 5.60 -5.70 11.60
CA ALA A 37 4.32 -5.86 12.29
C ALA A 37 4.22 -7.24 12.99
N PRO A 38 3.66 -7.30 14.22
CA PRO A 38 3.32 -8.56 14.86
C PRO A 38 2.37 -9.36 13.97
N VAL A 39 2.51 -10.70 13.91
CA VAL A 39 1.70 -11.57 13.05
C VAL A 39 0.19 -11.35 13.26
N SER A 40 -0.25 -11.19 14.51
CA SER A 40 -1.65 -10.91 14.86
C SER A 40 -2.20 -9.57 14.36
N ALA A 41 -1.31 -8.67 13.91
CA ALA A 41 -1.61 -7.31 13.48
C ALA A 41 -1.47 -7.09 11.96
N ARG A 42 -0.75 -7.96 11.26
CA ARG A 42 -0.40 -7.80 9.83
C ARG A 42 -1.62 -7.73 8.94
N SER A 43 -2.49 -8.73 8.99
CA SER A 43 -3.69 -8.78 8.13
C SER A 43 -4.60 -7.58 8.39
N ARG A 44 -4.69 -7.09 9.63
CA ARG A 44 -5.47 -5.90 9.96
C ARG A 44 -4.87 -4.64 9.34
N GLY A 45 -3.56 -4.41 9.47
CA GLY A 45 -2.95 -3.22 8.87
C GLY A 45 -2.85 -3.29 7.35
N LEU A 46 -2.63 -4.46 6.76
CA LEU A 46 -2.72 -4.65 5.31
C LEU A 46 -4.11 -4.27 4.78
N ARG A 47 -5.19 -4.64 5.48
CA ARG A 47 -6.56 -4.19 5.12
C ARG A 47 -6.71 -2.67 5.18
N VAL A 48 -6.07 -2.00 6.14
CA VAL A 48 -6.09 -0.53 6.24
C VAL A 48 -5.34 0.10 5.07
N LEU A 49 -4.14 -0.38 4.73
CA LEU A 49 -3.37 0.08 3.57
C LEU A 49 -4.16 -0.12 2.27
N ARG A 50 -4.82 -1.28 2.15
CA ARG A 50 -5.66 -1.62 1.01
C ARG A 50 -6.82 -0.65 0.84
N GLN A 51 -7.56 -0.38 1.93
CA GLN A 51 -8.70 0.52 1.91
C GLN A 51 -8.31 1.92 1.41
N ASP A 52 -7.13 2.39 1.82
CA ASP A 52 -6.59 3.69 1.38
C ASP A 52 -6.20 3.68 -0.10
N ALA A 53 -5.57 2.61 -0.58
CA ALA A 53 -5.25 2.45 -2.00
C ALA A 53 -6.51 2.42 -2.88
N ILE A 54 -7.59 1.77 -2.42
CA ILE A 54 -8.89 1.75 -3.11
C ILE A 54 -9.51 3.15 -3.16
N GLU A 55 -9.49 3.87 -2.05
CA GLU A 55 -10.01 5.24 -1.98
C GLU A 55 -9.27 6.15 -2.98
N LEU A 56 -7.94 6.09 -2.98
CA LEU A 56 -7.11 6.83 -3.93
C LEU A 56 -7.35 6.39 -5.37
N HIS A 57 -7.53 5.08 -5.63
CA HIS A 57 -7.85 4.57 -6.96
C HIS A 57 -9.18 5.14 -7.48
N VAL A 58 -10.21 5.23 -6.64
CA VAL A 58 -11.52 5.79 -7.00
C VAL A 58 -11.43 7.28 -7.31
N THR A 59 -10.61 8.04 -6.59
CA THR A 59 -10.47 9.49 -6.78
C THR A 59 -9.44 9.89 -7.84
N SER A 60 -8.57 8.98 -8.27
CA SER A 60 -7.45 9.25 -9.17
C SER A 60 -7.79 8.98 -10.64
N VAL A 61 -7.02 9.60 -11.55
CA VAL A 61 -7.14 9.40 -13.00
C VAL A 61 -5.78 9.06 -13.63
N GLY A 62 -5.82 8.41 -14.80
CA GLY A 62 -4.62 8.08 -15.57
C GLY A 62 -3.60 7.26 -14.78
N VAL A 63 -2.35 7.73 -14.73
CA VAL A 63 -1.22 6.98 -14.17
C VAL A 63 -1.34 6.79 -12.66
N GLN A 64 -1.90 7.76 -11.94
CA GLN A 64 -2.15 7.64 -10.49
C GLN A 64 -3.13 6.50 -10.18
N ARG A 65 -4.16 6.35 -11.01
CA ARG A 65 -5.14 5.26 -10.89
C ARG A 65 -4.48 3.90 -11.12
N SER A 66 -3.71 3.76 -12.19
CA SER A 66 -2.98 2.51 -12.48
C SER A 66 -1.93 2.18 -11.40
N PHE A 67 -1.29 3.19 -10.83
CA PHE A 67 -0.39 3.01 -9.68
C PHE A 67 -1.16 2.46 -8.47
N ALA A 68 -2.28 3.09 -8.10
CA ALA A 68 -3.10 2.66 -6.97
C ALA A 68 -3.62 1.22 -7.14
N GLU A 69 -4.04 0.85 -8.36
CA GLU A 69 -4.45 -0.52 -8.71
C GLU A 69 -3.30 -1.52 -8.53
N THR A 70 -2.09 -1.16 -8.96
CA THR A 70 -0.90 -2.02 -8.79
C THR A 70 -0.57 -2.25 -7.32
N VAL A 71 -0.70 -1.20 -6.49
CA VAL A 71 -0.50 -1.29 -5.05
C VAL A 71 -1.59 -2.15 -4.38
N ASP A 72 -2.86 -1.98 -4.75
CA ASP A 72 -3.97 -2.79 -4.25
C ASP A 72 -3.76 -4.28 -4.54
N ALA A 73 -3.41 -4.63 -5.79
CA ALA A 73 -3.13 -6.00 -6.19
C ALA A 73 -1.95 -6.61 -5.41
N TYR A 74 -0.92 -5.82 -5.10
CA TYR A 74 0.19 -6.29 -4.27
C TYR A 74 -0.25 -6.57 -2.83
N ILE A 75 -1.06 -5.69 -2.24
CA ILE A 75 -1.57 -5.86 -0.88
C ILE A 75 -2.51 -7.07 -0.81
N GLU A 76 -3.35 -7.30 -1.82
CA GLU A 76 -4.18 -8.51 -1.91
C GLU A 76 -3.36 -9.78 -1.90
N ARG A 77 -2.27 -9.81 -2.68
CA ARG A 77 -1.35 -10.95 -2.68
C ARG A 77 -0.75 -11.18 -1.30
N LYS A 78 -0.30 -10.13 -0.61
CA LYS A 78 0.22 -10.24 0.77
C LYS A 78 -0.81 -10.73 1.76
N LEU A 79 -2.07 -10.32 1.61
CA LEU A 79 -3.17 -10.82 2.43
C LEU A 79 -3.49 -12.30 2.21
N ALA A 80 -3.16 -12.85 1.05
CA ALA A 80 -3.31 -14.29 0.76
C ALA A 80 -2.11 -15.13 1.25
N GLU A 81 -0.95 -14.49 1.47
CA GLU A 81 0.28 -15.11 1.99
C GLU A 81 0.33 -15.13 3.53
N GLU A 82 -0.52 -14.35 4.21
CA GLU A 82 -0.68 -14.28 5.68
C GLU A 82 -1.78 -15.20 6.21
#